data_AF-A0A6I2VQQ7-F1
#
_entry.id   AF-A0A6I2VQQ7-F1
#
_cell.length_a   1.000
_cell.length_b   1.000
_cell.length_c   1.000
_cell.angle_alpha   90.00
_cell.angle_beta   90.00
_cell.angle_gamma   90.00
#
_symmetry.space_group_name_H-M   'P 1'
#
loop_
_entity.id
_entity.type
_entity.pdbx_description
1 polymer ?
#
loop_
_entity_poly.entity_id
_entity_poly.type
_entity_poly.pdbx_seq_one_letter_code
_entity_poly.pdbx_strand_id
1 'polypeptide(L)'
;MTAQPKVLVDGRVISHPTAGGRGVGRYTIALVRAMHESGASVTVMNSSVHDEQLWLDAIPALKVAPFEPNTVRAVSTDTWFM
;
A
#
# COMPACT_ATOMS: atom_id res chain seq x y z
N MET A 1 14.25 19.18 9.53
CA MET A 1 13.58 18.25 8.59
C MET A 1 12.64 17.39 9.41
N THR A 2 11.34 17.44 9.16
CA THR A 2 10.38 16.49 9.75
C THR A 2 10.64 15.11 9.16
N ALA A 3 10.71 14.08 9.99
CA ALA A 3 10.87 12.71 9.50
C ALA A 3 9.71 12.34 8.56
N GLN A 4 10.04 11.70 7.45
CA GLN A 4 9.06 11.21 6.49
C GLN A 4 8.20 10.11 7.16
N PRO A 5 6.86 10.23 7.19
CA PRO A 5 6.00 9.17 7.73
C PRO A 5 6.22 7.87 6.95
N LYS A 6 6.33 6.75 7.67
CA LYS A 6 6.42 5.41 7.08
C LYS A 6 5.10 4.69 7.28
N VAL A 7 4.55 4.14 6.21
CA VAL A 7 3.25 3.48 6.23
C VAL A 7 3.36 2.14 5.52
N LEU A 8 2.88 1.09 6.17
CA LEU A 8 2.70 -0.24 5.60
C LEU A 8 1.20 -0.51 5.45
N VAL A 9 0.76 -0.80 4.23
CA VAL A 9 -0.67 -0.89 3.87
C VAL A 9 -1.04 -2.30 3.46
N ASP A 10 -2.17 -2.82 3.91
CA ASP A 10 -2.78 -4.02 3.33
C ASP A 10 -3.40 -3.71 1.95
N GLY A 11 -2.67 -4.06 0.89
CA GLY A 11 -3.03 -3.83 -0.50
C GLY A 11 -4.01 -4.83 -1.09
N ARG A 12 -4.37 -5.90 -0.38
CA ARG A 12 -5.25 -6.97 -0.91
C ARG A 12 -6.66 -6.47 -1.22
N VAL A 13 -7.01 -5.29 -0.71
CA VAL A 13 -8.26 -4.59 -1.04
C VAL A 13 -8.44 -4.33 -2.54
N ILE A 14 -7.35 -4.24 -3.32
CA ILE A 14 -7.39 -3.88 -4.74
C ILE A 14 -8.08 -4.94 -5.62
N SER A 15 -8.00 -6.20 -5.22
CA SER A 15 -8.58 -7.35 -5.94
C SER A 15 -9.58 -8.12 -5.09
N HIS A 16 -9.80 -7.72 -3.83
CA HIS A 16 -10.72 -8.40 -2.93
C HIS A 16 -12.14 -8.46 -3.54
N PRO A 17 -12.82 -9.62 -3.57
CA PRO A 17 -14.11 -9.79 -4.26
C PRO A 17 -15.21 -8.79 -3.85
N THR A 18 -15.16 -8.32 -2.61
CA THR A 18 -16.13 -7.34 -2.07
C THR A 18 -15.62 -5.91 -2.06
N ALA A 19 -14.36 -5.64 -2.42
CA ALA A 19 -13.76 -4.30 -2.31
C ALA A 19 -13.11 -3.76 -3.61
N GLY A 20 -12.50 -4.61 -4.44
CA GLY A 20 -11.58 -4.31 -5.56
C GLY A 20 -12.17 -3.60 -6.79
N GLY A 21 -13.05 -2.64 -6.57
CA GLY A 21 -13.84 -1.94 -7.59
C GLY A 21 -15.03 -1.19 -6.99
N ARG A 22 -15.28 -1.40 -5.68
CA ARG A 22 -16.29 -0.70 -4.88
C ARG A 22 -15.68 0.49 -4.13
N GLY A 23 -16.49 1.14 -3.32
CA GLY A 23 -16.10 2.34 -2.57
C GLY A 23 -14.83 2.14 -1.74
N VAL A 24 -14.71 1.03 -1.03
CA VAL A 24 -13.55 0.75 -0.17
C VAL A 24 -12.25 0.63 -0.98
N GLY A 25 -12.22 -0.15 -2.06
CA GLY A 25 -11.02 -0.26 -2.89
C GLY A 25 -10.60 1.07 -3.51
N ARG A 26 -11.57 1.83 -4.06
CA ARG A 26 -11.29 3.16 -4.62
C ARG A 26 -10.78 4.15 -3.57
N TYR A 27 -11.39 4.14 -2.38
CA TYR A 27 -10.97 4.96 -1.25
C TYR A 27 -9.54 4.62 -0.83
N THR A 28 -9.22 3.34 -0.66
CA THR A 28 -7.88 2.93 -0.24
C THR A 28 -6.83 3.31 -1.28
N ILE A 29 -7.10 3.12 -2.58
CA ILE A 29 -6.20 3.56 -3.64
C ILE A 29 -5.98 5.09 -3.60
N ALA A 30 -7.05 5.86 -3.46
CA ALA A 30 -6.97 7.32 -3.38
C ALA A 30 -6.19 7.80 -2.14
N LEU A 31 -6.39 7.15 -0.99
CA LEU A 31 -5.68 7.45 0.25
C LEU A 31 -4.18 7.12 0.13
N VAL A 32 -3.84 5.94 -0.41
CA VAL A 32 -2.45 5.55 -0.68
C VAL A 32 -1.77 6.53 -1.63
N ARG A 33 -2.46 6.95 -2.70
CA ARG A 33 -1.97 7.98 -3.61
C ARG A 33 -1.69 9.28 -2.89
N ALA A 34 -2.65 9.78 -2.11
CA ALA A 34 -2.50 11.04 -1.38
C ALA A 34 -1.33 11.00 -0.39
N MET A 35 -1.16 9.89 0.34
CA MET A 35 -0.01 9.70 1.23
C MET A 35 1.31 9.71 0.47
N HIS A 36 1.40 8.96 -0.64
CA HIS A 36 2.59 8.91 -1.49
C HIS A 36 2.94 10.30 -2.06
N GLU A 37 1.97 11.01 -2.63
CA GLU A 37 2.15 12.36 -3.22
C GLU A 37 2.46 13.42 -2.16
N SER A 38 1.97 13.26 -0.92
CA SER A 38 2.33 14.11 0.22
C SER A 38 3.73 13.81 0.77
N GLY A 39 4.43 12.85 0.17
CA GLY A 39 5.79 12.49 0.52
C GLY A 39 5.91 11.51 1.67
N ALA A 40 4.88 10.70 2.00
CA ALA A 40 5.06 9.56 2.92
C ALA A 40 5.78 8.40 2.21
N SER A 41 6.58 7.62 2.96
CA SER A 41 7.18 6.38 2.46
C SER A 41 6.17 5.26 2.64
N VAL A 42 5.31 5.07 1.64
CA VAL A 42 4.27 4.05 1.64
C VAL A 42 4.78 2.77 0.98
N THR A 43 4.64 1.64 1.67
CA THR A 43 4.80 0.30 1.10
C THR A 43 3.45 -0.40 1.16
N VAL A 44 2.95 -0.85 0.01
CA VAL A 44 1.73 -1.64 -0.08
C VAL A 44 2.08 -3.13 -0.11
N MET A 45 1.40 -3.92 0.71
CA MET A 45 1.56 -5.36 0.76
C MET A 45 0.48 -6.06 -0.05
N ASN A 46 0.85 -7.00 -0.91
CA ASN A 46 -0.07 -7.64 -1.85
C ASN A 46 0.13 -9.17 -1.89
N SER A 47 -0.90 -9.90 -2.34
CA SER A 47 -0.92 -11.37 -2.31
C SER A 47 -0.47 -12.02 -3.60
N SER A 48 -0.35 -11.25 -4.69
CA SER A 48 0.01 -11.79 -6.00
C SER A 48 0.72 -10.74 -6.86
N VAL A 49 1.40 -11.23 -7.90
CA VAL A 49 1.98 -10.41 -8.97
C VAL A 49 0.90 -9.64 -9.73
N HIS A 50 -0.30 -10.21 -9.85
CA HIS A 50 -1.44 -9.52 -10.47
C HIS A 50 -1.84 -8.28 -9.67
N ASP A 51 -1.96 -8.41 -8.34
CA ASP A 51 -2.26 -7.28 -7.46
C ASP A 51 -1.15 -6.22 -7.49
N GLU A 52 0.11 -6.66 -7.61
CA GLU A 52 1.26 -5.76 -7.76
C GLU A 52 1.08 -4.86 -8.96
N GLN A 53 0.75 -5.45 -10.10
CA GLN A 53 0.54 -4.72 -11.33
C GLN A 53 -0.63 -3.75 -11.22
N LEU A 54 -1.75 -4.15 -10.58
CA LEU A 54 -2.88 -3.25 -10.36
C LEU A 54 -2.48 -2.02 -9.52
N TRP A 55 -1.63 -2.20 -8.51
CA TRP A 55 -1.12 -1.09 -7.69
C TRP A 55 -0.16 -0.19 -8.45
N LEU A 56 0.72 -0.75 -9.27
CA LEU A 56 1.67 0.02 -10.09
C LEU A 56 0.96 0.74 -11.24
N ASP A 57 -0.07 0.14 -11.84
CA ASP A 57 -0.90 0.80 -12.85
C ASP A 57 -1.64 2.00 -12.25
N ALA A 58 -2.12 1.87 -11.01
CA ALA A 58 -2.69 2.99 -10.27
C ALA A 58 -1.62 4.03 -9.91
N ILE A 59 -0.49 3.61 -9.33
CA ILE A 59 0.53 4.50 -8.76
C ILE A 59 1.93 3.99 -9.21
N PRO A 60 2.45 4.47 -10.37
CA PRO A 60 3.64 3.88 -11.02
C PRO A 60 4.95 3.86 -10.23
N ALA A 61 5.09 4.70 -9.20
CA ALA A 61 6.30 4.81 -8.39
C ALA A 61 6.14 4.23 -6.97
N LEU A 62 5.03 3.54 -6.70
CA LEU A 62 4.72 3.00 -5.39
C LEU A 62 5.64 1.82 -5.03
N LYS A 63 6.05 1.73 -3.77
CA LYS A 63 6.70 0.52 -3.26
C LYS A 63 5.65 -0.53 -2.97
N VAL A 64 5.85 -1.72 -3.52
CA VAL A 64 5.01 -2.90 -3.32
C VAL A 64 5.86 -4.05 -2.81
N ALA A 65 5.26 -4.91 -1.99
CA ALA A 65 5.95 -6.03 -1.36
C ALA A 65 4.99 -7.20 -1.08
N PRO A 66 5.48 -8.44 -1.00
CA PRO A 66 4.64 -9.58 -0.62
C PRO A 66 4.03 -9.41 0.78
N PHE A 67 2.76 -9.79 0.94
CA PHE A 67 2.10 -9.87 2.24
C PHE A 67 2.56 -11.12 3.01
N GLU A 68 3.70 -11.00 3.69
CA GLU A 68 4.34 -12.09 4.44
C GLU A 68 4.96 -11.60 5.76
N PRO A 69 5.16 -12.50 6.76
CA PRO A 69 5.75 -12.12 8.05
C PRO A 69 7.09 -11.40 7.95
N ASN A 70 7.90 -11.74 6.94
CA ASN A 70 9.22 -11.11 6.76
C ASN A 70 9.10 -9.64 6.36
N THR A 71 8.13 -9.28 5.51
CA THR A 71 7.85 -7.89 5.14
C THR A 71 7.46 -7.06 6.35
N VAL A 72 6.58 -7.59 7.20
CA VAL A 72 6.13 -6.93 8.44
C VAL A 72 7.28 -6.79 9.46
N ARG A 73 8.16 -7.79 9.56
CA ARG A 73 9.30 -7.75 10.50
C ARG A 73 10.42 -6.81 10.03
N ALA A 74 10.51 -6.53 8.73
CA ALA A 74 11.56 -5.69 8.16
C ALA A 74 11.31 -4.18 8.36
N VAL A 75 10.08 -3.76 8.70
CA VAL A 75 9.77 -2.34 8.92
C VAL A 75 10.19 -1.88 10.31
N SER A 76 10.51 -0.60 10.45
CA SER A 76 10.94 0.00 11.70
C SER A 76 9.74 0.26 12.64
N THR A 77 10.00 0.39 13.95
CA THR A 77 8.96 0.53 15.00
C THR A 77 8.12 1.81 14.90
N ASP A 78 8.57 2.81 14.15
CA ASP A 78 7.86 4.06 13.82
C ASP A 78 6.92 3.92 12.60
N THR A 79 6.78 2.73 12.03
CA THR A 79 5.92 2.48 10.87
C THR A 79 4.46 2.34 11.29
N TRP A 80 3.58 3.10 10.63
CA TRP A 80 2.14 2.99 10.80
C TRP A 80 1.59 1.85 9.94
N PHE A 81 0.61 1.13 10.48
CA PHE A 81 -0.10 0.06 9.77
C PHE A 81 -1.49 0.55 9.40
N MET A 82 -1.88 0.32 8.15
CA MET A 82 -3.19 0.68 7.59
C MET A 82 -3.83 -0.50 6.87
#